data_AF-A0A978S5P2-F1
#
_entry.id   AF-A0A978S5P2-F1
#
_cell.length_a   1.000
_cell.length_b   1.000
_cell.length_c   1.000
_cell.angle_alpha   90.00
_cell.angle_beta   90.00
_cell.angle_gamma   90.00
#
_symmetry.space_group_name_H-M   'P 1'
#
loop_
_entity.id
_entity.type
_entity.pdbx_description
1 polymer ?
#
loop_
_entity_poly.entity_id
_entity_poly.type
_entity_poly.pdbx_seq_one_letter_code
_entity_poly.pdbx_strand_id
1 'polypeptide(L)'
;MGKSIIQLVDELPADNITVKVLKALDYLAPGEWNNLVGFDNTIKAVTGETDPKVIQRLRDRAVALYFDPKKGYEAAVTVYQTIDKADAAMGAAAMANKIGEKISFLSFLGNITPKADVTQTIDLLLKIAVEIIAFCKLNGIPQPNPQQFAAALANNYQDAALMRMVALVCIDGLLPLGPDFLSKIQTIISGTDTNTVAQNPVFSAVSSSLPGNSTADKFGFITQAFSSVQGWMNGLVAKTGLTPQSIFNSIGKFIQVADDNLDFVAAFLDQTTNYYEHTGIQTVARRVILDAYDAVKAEMQQEGVTSSSSSSASGTSETGSYAVGQTVEVWDGEDEDWYQATIQKVKAKEYYVHYVGYGSSDDEWVDEDDVRSRDLATTDDNGYAVGQKVKVWDDDEEEWYSAIIKEIRRNQYYIHYIGYDESDDEWVDNDDIS
;
A
#
# COMPACT_ATOMS: atom_id res chain seq x y z
N MET A 1 4.36 -13.91 1.63
CA MET A 1 4.75 -12.49 1.74
C MET A 1 3.51 -11.62 1.86
N GLY A 2 3.62 -10.42 2.44
CA GLY A 2 2.54 -9.43 2.46
C GLY A 2 2.34 -8.78 1.08
N LYS A 3 1.20 -8.07 0.88
CA LYS A 3 0.92 -7.35 -0.37
C LYS A 3 1.90 -6.19 -0.58
N SER A 4 2.30 -5.93 -1.83
CA SER A 4 3.11 -4.75 -2.17
C SER A 4 2.28 -3.47 -2.11
N ILE A 5 2.94 -2.31 -2.00
CA ILE A 5 2.24 -1.01 -2.05
C ILE A 5 1.47 -0.80 -3.37
N ILE A 6 1.97 -1.37 -4.47
CA ILE A 6 1.30 -1.32 -5.77
C ILE A 6 -0.04 -2.05 -5.69
N GLN A 7 -0.01 -3.32 -5.26
CA GLN A 7 -1.21 -4.13 -5.11
C GLN A 7 -2.22 -3.47 -4.17
N LEU A 8 -1.76 -2.93 -3.04
CA LEU A 8 -2.62 -2.25 -2.07
C LEU A 8 -3.33 -1.04 -2.67
N VAL A 9 -2.65 -0.22 -3.49
CA VAL A 9 -3.24 0.97 -4.13
C VAL A 9 -4.14 0.61 -5.31
N ASP A 10 -3.79 -0.44 -6.07
CA ASP A 10 -4.60 -0.93 -7.19
C ASP A 10 -5.91 -1.57 -6.72
N GLU A 11 -5.90 -2.19 -5.54
CA GLU A 11 -7.09 -2.79 -4.90
C GLU A 11 -7.97 -1.77 -4.16
N LEU A 12 -7.52 -0.51 -3.98
CA LEU A 12 -8.35 0.51 -3.32
C LEU A 12 -9.65 0.74 -4.12
N PRO A 13 -10.81 0.76 -3.45
CA PRO A 13 -12.08 0.95 -4.14
C PRO A 13 -12.18 2.34 -4.77
N ALA A 14 -12.53 2.39 -6.05
CA ALA A 14 -12.84 3.64 -6.75
C ALA A 14 -14.19 4.23 -6.30
N ASP A 15 -15.16 3.37 -5.95
CA ASP A 15 -16.47 3.72 -5.43
C ASP A 15 -16.98 2.69 -4.42
N ASN A 16 -17.14 3.10 -3.16
CA ASN A 16 -17.78 2.33 -2.09
C ASN A 16 -18.33 3.30 -1.01
N ILE A 17 -18.81 2.77 0.12
CA ILE A 17 -19.32 3.60 1.22
C ILE A 17 -18.22 4.50 1.80
N THR A 18 -17.01 3.99 2.05
CA THR A 18 -15.85 4.78 2.47
C THR A 18 -15.64 5.99 1.57
N VAL A 19 -15.55 5.79 0.26
CA VAL A 19 -15.32 6.86 -0.73
C VAL A 19 -16.47 7.86 -0.73
N LYS A 20 -17.72 7.41 -0.65
CA LYS A 20 -18.91 8.29 -0.61
C LYS A 20 -18.93 9.14 0.65
N VAL A 21 -18.60 8.56 1.80
CA VAL A 21 -18.53 9.27 3.08
C VAL A 21 -17.41 10.31 3.05
N LEU A 22 -16.21 9.96 2.57
CA LEU A 22 -15.10 10.91 2.44
C LEU A 22 -15.45 12.07 1.48
N LYS A 23 -16.09 11.78 0.33
CA LYS A 23 -16.64 12.81 -0.57
C LYS A 23 -17.68 13.70 0.12
N ALA A 24 -18.52 13.12 0.97
CA ALA A 24 -19.53 13.88 1.72
C ALA A 24 -18.89 14.82 2.77
N LEU A 25 -17.67 14.53 3.22
CA LEU A 25 -16.92 15.36 4.17
C LEU A 25 -16.01 16.39 3.49
N ASP A 26 -15.88 16.38 2.16
CA ASP A 26 -14.98 17.27 1.41
C ASP A 26 -15.22 18.76 1.71
N TYR A 27 -16.45 19.18 2.01
CA TYR A 27 -16.75 20.57 2.38
C TYR A 27 -15.98 21.08 3.62
N LEU A 28 -15.41 20.19 4.42
CA LEU A 28 -14.61 20.50 5.62
C LEU A 28 -13.12 20.66 5.32
N ALA A 29 -12.66 20.10 4.20
CA ALA A 29 -11.31 20.21 3.68
C ALA A 29 -11.36 20.31 2.14
N PRO A 30 -11.93 21.41 1.58
CA PRO A 30 -12.34 21.44 0.19
C PRO A 30 -11.18 21.26 -0.77
N GLY A 31 -11.26 20.22 -1.61
CA GLY A 31 -10.26 19.93 -2.64
C GLY A 31 -8.96 19.35 -2.10
N GLU A 32 -8.85 19.11 -0.80
CA GLU A 32 -7.68 18.46 -0.20
C GLU A 32 -7.63 16.99 -0.63
N TRP A 33 -8.77 16.29 -0.70
CA TRP A 33 -8.76 14.86 -0.99
C TRP A 33 -9.37 14.52 -2.34
N ASN A 34 -8.61 13.72 -3.11
CA ASN A 34 -9.08 13.02 -4.28
C ASN A 34 -8.89 11.52 -4.06
N ASN A 35 -9.82 10.70 -4.55
CA ASN A 35 -9.71 9.25 -4.47
C ASN A 35 -8.70 8.72 -5.51
N LEU A 36 -7.40 8.93 -5.26
CA LEU A 36 -6.33 8.37 -6.08
C LEU A 36 -6.24 6.87 -5.82
N VAL A 37 -6.64 6.11 -6.84
CA VAL A 37 -6.54 4.64 -6.92
C VAL A 37 -5.82 4.28 -8.20
N GLY A 38 -5.19 3.12 -8.23
CA GLY A 38 -4.24 2.75 -9.28
C GLY A 38 -2.88 3.39 -9.05
N PHE A 39 -1.83 2.59 -8.92
CA PHE A 39 -0.49 3.07 -8.55
C PHE A 39 0.08 4.01 -9.62
N ASP A 40 -0.07 3.67 -10.90
CA ASP A 40 0.40 4.51 -12.02
C ASP A 40 -0.35 5.83 -12.11
N ASN A 41 -1.66 5.81 -11.86
CA ASN A 41 -2.47 7.01 -11.78
C ASN A 41 -2.02 7.89 -10.61
N THR A 42 -1.67 7.28 -9.48
CA THR A 42 -1.12 7.98 -8.31
C THR A 42 0.24 8.59 -8.61
N ILE A 43 1.14 7.88 -9.31
CA ILE A 43 2.43 8.43 -9.78
C ILE A 43 2.18 9.68 -10.63
N LYS A 44 1.35 9.55 -11.67
CA LYS A 44 1.02 10.67 -12.58
C LYS A 44 0.49 11.88 -11.83
N ALA A 45 -0.44 11.67 -10.90
CA ALA A 45 -1.05 12.74 -10.12
C ALA A 45 -0.06 13.41 -9.15
N VAL A 46 0.86 12.65 -8.54
CA VAL A 46 1.79 13.14 -7.51
C VAL A 46 3.03 13.79 -8.12
N THR A 47 3.58 13.24 -9.21
CA THR A 47 4.87 13.67 -9.77
C THR A 47 4.72 14.43 -11.08
N GLY A 48 3.58 14.31 -11.77
CA GLY A 48 3.39 14.82 -13.13
C GLY A 48 4.09 13.99 -14.22
N GLU A 49 4.71 12.86 -13.85
CA GLU A 49 5.43 11.99 -14.80
C GLU A 49 4.46 11.25 -15.73
N THR A 50 4.82 11.17 -17.02
CA THR A 50 4.01 10.50 -18.04
C THR A 50 4.79 9.52 -18.91
N ASP A 51 6.13 9.54 -18.84
CA ASP A 51 6.98 8.59 -19.55
C ASP A 51 6.82 7.18 -18.95
N PRO A 52 6.34 6.18 -19.73
CA PRO A 52 6.17 4.82 -19.24
C PRO A 52 7.44 4.19 -18.65
N LYS A 53 8.63 4.53 -19.17
CA LYS A 53 9.89 4.00 -18.65
C LYS A 53 10.23 4.58 -17.28
N VAL A 54 9.96 5.87 -17.07
CA VAL A 54 10.17 6.52 -15.77
C VAL A 54 9.13 6.02 -14.77
N ILE A 55 7.87 5.88 -15.18
CA ILE A 55 6.82 5.29 -14.35
C ILE A 55 7.21 3.87 -13.89
N GLN A 56 7.74 3.03 -14.79
CA GLN A 56 8.19 1.69 -14.41
C GLN A 56 9.34 1.74 -13.39
N ARG A 57 10.36 2.58 -13.61
CA ARG A 57 11.45 2.78 -12.63
C ARG A 57 10.92 3.22 -11.26
N LEU A 58 9.90 4.07 -11.24
CA LEU A 58 9.25 4.51 -9.99
C LEU A 58 8.49 3.38 -9.30
N ARG A 59 7.81 2.50 -10.06
CA ARG A 59 7.17 1.29 -9.53
C ARG A 59 8.18 0.38 -8.85
N ASP A 60 9.27 0.05 -9.54
CA ASP A 60 10.30 -0.85 -9.02
C ASP A 60 10.96 -0.27 -7.76
N ARG A 61 11.33 1.01 -7.81
CA ARG A 61 11.91 1.72 -6.65
C ARG A 61 10.93 1.81 -5.49
N ALA A 62 9.64 2.04 -5.75
CA ALA A 62 8.61 2.11 -4.72
C ALA A 62 8.44 0.79 -3.97
N VAL A 63 8.46 -0.34 -4.69
CA VAL A 63 8.38 -1.68 -4.08
C VAL A 63 9.58 -1.92 -3.17
N ALA A 64 10.80 -1.64 -3.65
CA ALA A 64 12.02 -1.79 -2.85
C ALA A 64 11.99 -0.92 -1.60
N LEU A 65 11.57 0.34 -1.72
CA LEU A 65 11.45 1.25 -0.57
C LEU A 65 10.38 0.80 0.42
N TYR A 66 9.25 0.29 -0.07
CA TYR A 66 8.13 -0.13 0.75
C TYR A 66 8.52 -1.26 1.73
N PHE A 67 9.26 -2.24 1.22
CA PHE A 67 9.74 -3.38 1.99
C PHE A 67 11.05 -3.11 2.76
N ASP A 68 11.69 -1.94 2.60
CA ASP A 68 12.84 -1.58 3.42
C ASP A 68 12.40 -1.31 4.88
N PRO A 69 12.80 -2.16 5.85
CA PRO A 69 12.38 -1.99 7.24
C PRO A 69 12.89 -0.69 7.86
N LYS A 70 13.92 -0.05 7.29
CA LYS A 70 14.44 1.24 7.74
C LYS A 70 13.54 2.41 7.35
N LYS A 71 12.70 2.24 6.32
CA LYS A 71 11.79 3.27 5.82
C LYS A 71 10.45 3.32 6.56
N GLY A 72 10.02 2.22 7.14
CA GLY A 72 8.82 2.15 7.97
C GLY A 72 7.49 2.20 7.21
N TYR A 73 7.50 2.10 5.87
CA TYR A 73 6.30 2.17 5.03
C TYR A 73 5.33 1.00 5.24
N GLU A 74 5.84 -0.24 5.11
CA GLU A 74 5.05 -1.44 5.41
C GLU A 74 4.52 -1.44 6.85
N ALA A 75 5.34 -1.01 7.81
CA ALA A 75 4.92 -0.92 9.21
C ALA A 75 3.83 0.14 9.44
N ALA A 76 3.82 1.23 8.67
CA ALA A 76 2.77 2.25 8.72
C ALA A 76 1.46 1.70 8.12
N VAL A 77 1.50 1.04 6.96
CA VAL A 77 0.32 0.35 6.39
C VAL A 77 -0.24 -0.67 7.39
N THR A 78 0.64 -1.49 7.98
CA THR A 78 0.24 -2.54 8.92
C THR A 78 -0.58 -1.98 10.08
N VAL A 79 -0.19 -0.86 10.68
CA VAL A 79 -0.96 -0.27 11.80
C VAL A 79 -2.29 0.33 11.34
N TYR A 80 -2.38 0.91 10.14
CA TYR A 80 -3.66 1.36 9.56
C TYR A 80 -4.62 0.21 9.28
N GLN A 81 -4.11 -0.90 8.73
CA GLN A 81 -4.93 -2.09 8.49
C GLN A 81 -5.35 -2.77 9.79
N THR A 82 -4.47 -2.79 10.79
CA THR A 82 -4.74 -3.45 12.07
C THR A 82 -5.84 -2.71 12.84
N ILE A 83 -5.77 -1.38 12.92
CA ILE A 83 -6.77 -0.59 13.65
C ILE A 83 -8.16 -0.73 13.00
N ASP A 84 -8.27 -0.66 11.67
CA ASP A 84 -9.56 -0.78 10.98
C ASP A 84 -10.11 -2.22 10.98
N LYS A 85 -9.27 -3.25 10.82
CA LYS A 85 -9.73 -4.65 10.87
C LYS A 85 -10.21 -5.04 12.26
N ALA A 86 -9.52 -4.59 13.31
CA ALA A 86 -9.95 -4.84 14.68
C ALA A 86 -11.30 -4.17 14.98
N ASP A 87 -11.57 -3.01 14.34
CA ASP A 87 -12.83 -2.29 14.41
C ASP A 87 -13.96 -3.03 13.66
N ALA A 88 -13.69 -3.48 12.42
CA ALA A 88 -14.67 -4.10 11.53
C ALA A 88 -14.97 -5.59 11.81
N ALA A 89 -14.06 -6.32 12.47
CA ALA A 89 -14.21 -7.77 12.74
C ALA A 89 -15.44 -8.12 13.60
N MET A 90 -16.06 -7.14 14.26
CA MET A 90 -17.31 -7.32 15.02
C MET A 90 -18.58 -7.28 14.15
N GLY A 91 -18.51 -6.84 12.88
CA GLY A 91 -19.66 -6.68 11.97
C GLY A 91 -19.62 -7.49 10.66
N ALA A 92 -18.44 -7.95 10.23
CA ALA A 92 -18.27 -8.59 8.91
C ALA A 92 -19.05 -9.91 8.72
N ALA A 93 -19.30 -10.67 9.79
CA ALA A 93 -20.05 -11.92 9.74
C ALA A 93 -21.51 -11.74 9.26
N ALA A 94 -22.09 -10.55 9.44
CA ALA A 94 -23.45 -10.23 9.00
C ALA A 94 -23.54 -9.88 7.49
N MET A 95 -22.42 -9.52 6.85
CA MET A 95 -22.38 -9.08 5.45
C MET A 95 -21.99 -10.21 4.48
N ALA A 96 -21.31 -11.26 4.95
CA ALA A 96 -20.84 -12.38 4.13
C ALA A 96 -21.97 -13.15 3.39
N ASN A 97 -23.20 -13.13 3.92
CA ASN A 97 -24.33 -13.87 3.36
C ASN A 97 -25.17 -13.09 2.32
N LYS A 98 -24.74 -11.91 1.85
CA LYS A 98 -25.62 -10.99 1.09
C LYS A 98 -25.10 -10.49 -0.26
N ILE A 99 -24.05 -11.11 -0.82
CA ILE A 99 -23.58 -10.81 -2.18
C ILE A 99 -24.47 -11.59 -3.17
N GLY A 100 -25.53 -10.96 -3.69
CA GLY A 100 -26.32 -11.55 -4.78
C GLY A 100 -27.72 -10.99 -5.03
N GLU A 101 -28.35 -10.32 -4.07
CA GLU A 101 -29.69 -9.76 -4.24
C GLU A 101 -29.68 -8.23 -4.09
N LYS A 102 -30.58 -7.54 -4.81
CA LYS A 102 -30.90 -6.11 -4.61
C LYS A 102 -31.55 -5.93 -3.24
N ILE A 103 -30.79 -6.13 -2.18
CA ILE A 103 -31.25 -6.01 -0.81
C ILE A 103 -31.28 -4.53 -0.49
N SER A 104 -32.46 -4.05 -0.06
CA SER A 104 -32.56 -2.74 0.57
C SER A 104 -31.57 -2.70 1.72
N PHE A 105 -30.59 -1.80 1.58
CA PHE A 105 -29.54 -1.49 2.54
C PHE A 105 -30.07 -1.43 3.97
N LEU A 106 -31.32 -1.01 4.15
CA LEU A 106 -31.98 -0.85 5.43
C LEU A 106 -32.20 -2.15 6.24
N SER A 107 -32.07 -3.35 5.64
CA SER A 107 -32.33 -4.62 6.34
C SER A 107 -31.23 -5.08 7.30
N PHE A 108 -30.00 -4.54 7.22
CA PHE A 108 -28.93 -4.88 8.17
C PHE A 108 -28.97 -3.99 9.44
N LEU A 109 -29.62 -2.82 9.38
CA LEU A 109 -29.67 -1.86 10.49
C LEU A 109 -30.44 -2.38 11.71
N GLY A 110 -31.36 -3.33 11.52
CA GLY A 110 -32.16 -3.90 12.61
C GLY A 110 -31.35 -4.64 13.69
N ASN A 111 -30.09 -4.97 13.42
CA ASN A 111 -29.19 -5.68 14.35
C ASN A 111 -27.94 -4.87 14.75
N ILE A 112 -27.86 -3.58 14.37
CA ILE A 112 -26.71 -2.74 14.75
C ILE A 112 -26.97 -2.11 16.11
N THR A 113 -26.21 -2.55 17.11
CA THR A 113 -26.23 -1.98 18.45
C THR A 113 -25.20 -0.84 18.52
N PRO A 114 -25.60 0.39 18.88
CA PRO A 114 -24.64 1.45 19.16
C PRO A 114 -23.62 0.99 20.22
N LYS A 115 -22.32 1.20 19.93
CA LYS A 115 -21.24 0.95 20.89
C LYS A 115 -21.41 1.89 22.10
N ALA A 116 -20.97 1.46 23.28
CA ALA A 116 -20.95 2.32 24.46
C ALA A 116 -19.96 3.49 24.29
N ASP A 117 -20.25 4.66 24.88
CA ASP A 117 -19.38 5.86 24.83
C ASP A 117 -17.92 5.55 25.24
N VAL A 118 -17.72 4.65 26.21
CA VAL A 118 -16.38 4.21 26.64
C VAL A 118 -15.63 3.48 25.52
N THR A 119 -16.30 2.57 24.81
CA THR A 119 -15.70 1.83 23.69
C THR A 119 -15.35 2.77 22.55
N GLN A 120 -16.29 3.63 22.12
CA GLN A 120 -16.07 4.62 21.07
C GLN A 120 -14.93 5.59 21.40
N THR A 121 -14.86 6.02 22.67
CA THR A 121 -13.77 6.86 23.15
C THR A 121 -12.43 6.14 23.04
N ILE A 122 -12.34 4.89 23.49
CA ILE A 122 -11.09 4.12 23.40
C ILE A 122 -10.69 3.92 21.92
N ASP A 123 -11.63 3.61 21.03
CA ASP A 123 -11.39 3.40 19.61
C ASP A 123 -10.83 4.69 18.94
N LEU A 124 -11.46 5.85 19.19
CA LEU A 124 -10.97 7.15 18.73
C LEU A 124 -9.56 7.44 19.25
N LEU A 125 -9.33 7.22 20.55
CA LEU A 125 -8.04 7.48 21.19
C LEU A 125 -6.92 6.59 20.59
N LEU A 126 -7.24 5.34 20.27
CA LEU A 126 -6.32 4.42 19.60
C LEU A 126 -6.03 4.83 18.16
N LYS A 127 -7.02 5.31 17.40
CA LYS A 127 -6.82 5.85 16.05
C LYS A 127 -5.85 7.04 16.05
N ILE A 128 -5.93 7.93 17.04
CA ILE A 128 -4.94 9.03 17.21
C ILE A 128 -3.55 8.48 17.53
N ALA A 129 -3.46 7.51 18.45
CA ALA A 129 -2.18 6.90 18.83
C ALA A 129 -1.51 6.20 17.61
N VAL A 130 -2.29 5.47 16.81
CA VAL A 130 -1.85 4.84 15.57
C VAL A 130 -1.41 5.86 14.54
N GLU A 131 -2.13 6.98 14.39
CA GLU A 131 -1.73 8.06 13.48
C GLU A 131 -0.35 8.62 13.86
N ILE A 132 -0.09 8.87 15.15
CA ILE A 132 1.22 9.33 15.63
C ILE A 132 2.31 8.31 15.31
N ILE A 133 2.05 7.02 15.56
CA ILE A 133 3.00 5.95 15.28
C ILE A 133 3.31 5.88 13.78
N ALA A 134 2.28 5.91 12.94
CA ALA A 134 2.44 5.89 11.49
C ALA A 134 3.17 7.14 10.99
N PHE A 135 2.80 8.33 11.47
CA PHE A 135 3.51 9.58 11.20
C PHE A 135 5.00 9.47 11.52
N CYS A 136 5.35 8.96 12.71
CA CYS A 136 6.73 8.81 13.11
C CYS A 136 7.49 7.83 12.20
N LYS A 137 6.89 6.69 11.85
CA LYS A 137 7.47 5.72 10.91
C LYS A 137 7.74 6.36 9.54
N LEU A 138 6.75 7.05 8.97
CA LEU A 138 6.85 7.68 7.65
C LEU A 138 7.88 8.83 7.56
N ASN A 139 8.22 9.41 8.71
CA ASN A 139 9.17 10.53 8.81
C ASN A 139 10.51 10.11 9.42
N GLY A 140 10.77 8.82 9.60
CA GLY A 140 12.03 8.32 10.18
C GLY A 140 12.28 8.79 11.62
N ILE A 141 11.22 9.11 12.36
CA ILE A 141 11.30 9.53 13.77
C ILE A 141 11.43 8.27 14.62
N PRO A 142 12.54 8.08 15.37
CA PRO A 142 12.85 6.80 16.00
C PRO A 142 11.83 6.31 17.05
N GLN A 143 11.07 7.23 17.66
CA GLN A 143 10.11 6.93 18.71
C GLN A 143 8.83 7.77 18.52
N PRO A 144 7.63 7.25 18.86
CA PRO A 144 6.39 8.01 18.79
C PRO A 144 6.49 9.35 19.53
N ASN A 145 6.17 10.44 18.83
CA ASN A 145 6.33 11.81 19.34
C ASN A 145 5.04 12.63 19.11
N PRO A 146 4.13 12.70 20.09
CA PRO A 146 2.87 13.41 19.98
C PRO A 146 3.03 14.91 19.66
N GLN A 147 4.05 15.57 20.22
CA GLN A 147 4.27 17.00 20.02
C GLN A 147 4.72 17.31 18.59
N GLN A 148 5.62 16.50 18.04
CA GLN A 148 6.06 16.64 16.65
C GLN A 148 4.93 16.33 15.67
N PHE A 149 4.11 15.32 15.96
CA PHE A 149 2.89 15.06 15.19
C PHE A 149 1.91 16.23 15.26
N ALA A 150 1.61 16.77 16.44
CA ALA A 150 0.70 17.90 16.58
C ALA A 150 1.16 19.14 15.79
N ALA A 151 2.48 19.39 15.76
CA ALA A 151 3.05 20.45 14.94
C ALA A 151 2.87 20.17 13.43
N ALA A 152 3.08 18.93 12.98
CA ALA A 152 2.85 18.55 11.59
C ALA A 152 1.36 18.61 11.23
N LEU A 153 0.47 18.15 12.11
CA LEU A 153 -0.99 18.21 11.92
C LEU A 153 -1.50 19.64 11.73
N ALA A 154 -0.91 20.60 12.45
CA ALA A 154 -1.28 22.00 12.33
C ALA A 154 -0.77 22.68 11.05
N ASN A 155 0.36 22.23 10.49
CA ASN A 155 1.09 23.01 9.48
C ASN A 155 1.39 22.28 8.17
N ASN A 156 1.33 20.94 8.15
CA ASN A 156 1.85 20.12 7.05
C ASN A 156 0.93 18.97 6.64
N TYR A 157 -0.11 18.66 7.43
CA TYR A 157 -1.11 17.67 7.03
C TYR A 157 -1.94 18.22 5.87
N GLN A 158 -2.05 17.41 4.83
CA GLN A 158 -2.76 17.69 3.58
C GLN A 158 -3.24 16.37 2.97
N ASP A 159 -3.94 16.46 1.84
CA ASP A 159 -4.30 15.29 1.03
C ASP A 159 -5.10 14.24 1.84
N ALA A 160 -4.87 12.95 1.58
CA ALA A 160 -5.48 11.84 2.29
C ALA A 160 -5.22 11.85 3.81
N ALA A 161 -4.07 12.36 4.27
CA ALA A 161 -3.74 12.40 5.69
C ALA A 161 -4.60 13.45 6.44
N LEU A 162 -4.81 14.63 5.85
CA LEU A 162 -5.70 15.63 6.43
C LEU A 162 -7.16 15.15 6.43
N MET A 163 -7.60 14.58 5.30
CA MET A 163 -8.95 14.05 5.19
C MET A 163 -9.22 12.92 6.20
N ARG A 164 -8.24 12.03 6.47
CA ARG A 164 -8.33 11.02 7.53
C ARG A 164 -8.62 11.64 8.89
N MET A 165 -7.89 12.71 9.24
CA MET A 165 -8.06 13.37 10.53
C MET A 165 -9.37 14.14 10.64
N VAL A 166 -9.86 14.72 9.54
CA VAL A 166 -11.19 15.33 9.48
C VAL A 166 -12.29 14.27 9.65
N ALA A 167 -12.15 13.14 8.95
CA ALA A 167 -13.07 12.01 9.05
C ALA A 167 -13.10 11.43 10.47
N LEU A 168 -11.94 11.31 11.14
CA LEU A 168 -11.86 10.90 12.54
C LEU A 168 -12.69 11.78 13.47
N VAL A 169 -12.55 13.11 13.36
CA VAL A 169 -13.33 14.04 14.19
C VAL A 169 -14.83 13.89 13.92
N CYS A 170 -15.22 13.62 12.67
CA CYS A 170 -16.63 13.50 12.29
C CYS A 170 -17.24 12.15 12.71
N ILE A 171 -16.58 11.05 12.35
CA ILE A 171 -17.12 9.68 12.39
C ILE A 171 -16.88 9.03 13.75
N ASP A 172 -15.72 9.24 14.37
CA ASP A 172 -15.37 8.64 15.67
C ASP A 172 -15.55 9.61 16.84
N GLY A 173 -15.61 10.92 16.55
CA GLY A 173 -15.81 11.97 17.55
C GLY A 173 -17.25 12.43 17.64
N LEU A 174 -17.63 13.36 16.77
CA LEU A 174 -18.89 14.10 16.87
C LEU A 174 -20.14 13.25 16.70
N LEU A 175 -20.19 12.37 15.69
CA LEU A 175 -21.37 11.52 15.46
C LEU A 175 -21.68 10.61 16.66
N PRO A 176 -20.73 9.79 17.15
CA PRO A 176 -20.98 8.86 18.26
C PRO A 176 -21.06 9.53 19.63
N LEU A 177 -20.18 10.50 19.92
CA LEU A 177 -20.06 11.07 21.26
C LEU A 177 -20.85 12.38 21.43
N GLY A 178 -21.35 12.96 20.34
CA GLY A 178 -22.13 14.19 20.33
C GLY A 178 -21.28 15.46 20.35
N PRO A 179 -21.92 16.66 20.47
CA PRO A 179 -21.24 17.95 20.31
C PRO A 179 -20.18 18.22 21.39
N ASP A 180 -20.33 17.62 22.58
CA ASP A 180 -19.40 17.77 23.72
C ASP A 180 -18.33 16.67 23.77
N PHE A 181 -18.04 15.99 22.65
CA PHE A 181 -17.17 14.82 22.60
C PHE A 181 -15.82 15.01 23.30
N LEU A 182 -15.17 16.16 23.16
CA LEU A 182 -13.88 16.45 23.82
C LEU A 182 -13.99 16.39 25.36
N SER A 183 -15.08 16.93 25.91
CA SER A 183 -15.33 16.88 27.36
C SER A 183 -15.67 15.48 27.84
N LYS A 184 -16.43 14.72 27.03
CA LYS A 184 -16.73 13.31 27.32
C LYS A 184 -15.46 12.46 27.33
N ILE A 185 -14.59 12.61 26.34
CA ILE A 185 -13.31 11.92 26.24
C ILE A 185 -12.46 12.19 27.50
N GLN A 186 -12.34 13.46 27.92
CA GLN A 186 -11.60 13.83 29.14
C GLN A 186 -12.16 13.18 30.41
N THR A 187 -13.49 13.13 30.52
CA THR A 187 -14.17 12.47 31.66
C THR A 187 -13.88 10.97 31.66
N ILE A 188 -13.97 10.32 30.50
CA ILE A 188 -13.71 8.89 30.35
C ILE A 188 -12.24 8.58 30.64
N ILE A 189 -11.29 9.33 30.09
CA ILE A 189 -9.85 9.17 30.38
C ILE A 189 -9.59 9.24 31.90
N SER A 190 -10.21 10.19 32.59
CA SER A 190 -10.02 10.40 34.03
C SER A 190 -10.65 9.31 34.91
N GLY A 191 -11.69 8.63 34.41
CA GLY A 191 -12.46 7.64 35.16
C GLY A 191 -12.25 6.19 34.74
N THR A 192 -11.55 5.92 33.64
CA THR A 192 -11.39 4.57 33.09
C THR A 192 -10.28 3.82 33.80
N ASP A 193 -10.59 2.61 34.28
CA ASP A 193 -9.58 1.68 34.80
C ASP A 193 -8.85 0.99 33.64
N THR A 194 -7.55 0.74 33.83
CA THR A 194 -6.68 0.06 32.87
C THR A 194 -7.19 -1.33 32.48
N ASN A 195 -7.96 -2.01 33.33
CA ASN A 195 -8.59 -3.29 32.99
C ASN A 195 -9.65 -3.15 31.88
N THR A 196 -10.44 -2.08 31.89
CA THR A 196 -11.42 -1.81 30.83
C THR A 196 -10.72 -1.55 29.50
N VAL A 197 -9.60 -0.84 29.53
CA VAL A 197 -8.77 -0.60 28.33
C VAL A 197 -8.18 -1.90 27.79
N ALA A 198 -7.64 -2.75 28.67
CA ALA A 198 -7.05 -4.04 28.27
C ALA A 198 -8.07 -4.99 27.63
N GLN A 199 -9.35 -4.89 28.01
CA GLN A 199 -10.43 -5.70 27.44
C GLN A 199 -10.92 -5.18 26.09
N ASN A 200 -10.52 -3.98 25.65
CA ASN A 200 -10.89 -3.48 24.34
C ASN A 200 -10.14 -4.30 23.24
N PRO A 201 -10.87 -4.85 22.26
CA PRO A 201 -10.27 -5.71 21.22
C PRO A 201 -9.32 -4.94 20.31
N VAL A 202 -9.65 -3.68 20.00
CA VAL A 202 -8.81 -2.78 19.21
C VAL A 202 -7.50 -2.48 19.94
N PHE A 203 -7.56 -2.21 21.26
CA PHE A 203 -6.37 -2.03 22.09
C PHE A 203 -5.48 -3.27 22.05
N SER A 204 -6.07 -4.46 22.18
CA SER A 204 -5.33 -5.73 22.12
C SER A 204 -4.63 -5.92 20.77
N ALA A 205 -5.31 -5.59 19.66
CA ALA A 205 -4.77 -5.75 18.30
C ALA A 205 -3.55 -4.85 18.04
N VAL A 206 -3.57 -3.59 18.50
CA VAL A 206 -2.45 -2.65 18.29
C VAL A 206 -1.48 -2.58 19.47
N SER A 207 -1.70 -3.35 20.54
CA SER A 207 -0.95 -3.25 21.79
C SER A 207 0.56 -3.39 21.59
N SER A 208 1.00 -4.26 20.66
CA SER A 208 2.42 -4.49 20.37
C SER A 208 3.12 -3.29 19.72
N SER A 209 2.35 -2.40 19.08
CA SER A 209 2.86 -1.19 18.43
C SER A 209 2.89 0.03 19.35
N LEU A 210 2.13 -0.01 20.45
CA LEU A 210 2.08 1.07 21.43
C LEU A 210 3.33 1.08 22.32
N PRO A 211 3.93 2.26 22.58
CA PRO A 211 5.08 2.37 23.46
C PRO A 211 4.68 2.09 24.93
N GLY A 212 5.59 1.47 25.68
CA GLY A 212 5.40 1.14 27.10
C GLY A 212 5.39 -0.36 27.38
N ASN A 213 5.70 -0.73 28.62
CA ASN A 213 5.86 -2.14 29.02
C ASN A 213 4.62 -2.70 29.74
N SER A 214 3.69 -1.83 30.12
CA SER A 214 2.44 -2.20 30.79
C SER A 214 1.23 -1.56 30.12
N THR A 215 0.03 -2.07 30.40
CA THR A 215 -1.24 -1.45 29.96
C THR A 215 -1.34 0.01 30.43
N ALA A 216 -0.86 0.30 31.65
CA ALA A 216 -0.86 1.66 32.20
C ALA A 216 0.06 2.59 31.39
N ASP A 217 1.27 2.16 31.03
CA ASP A 217 2.20 2.96 30.22
C ASP A 217 1.61 3.26 28.83
N LYS A 218 1.04 2.23 28.19
CA LYS A 218 0.41 2.34 26.87
C LYS A 218 -0.79 3.28 26.89
N PHE A 219 -1.65 3.16 27.92
CA PHE A 219 -2.76 4.08 28.10
C PHE A 219 -2.31 5.51 28.44
N GLY A 220 -1.20 5.65 29.16
CA GLY A 220 -0.53 6.93 29.37
C GLY A 220 -0.10 7.59 28.05
N PHE A 221 0.50 6.83 27.13
CA PHE A 221 0.83 7.31 25.79
C PHE A 221 -0.42 7.72 25.00
N ILE A 222 -1.46 6.89 24.99
CA ILE A 222 -2.74 7.19 24.32
C ILE A 222 -3.35 8.50 24.85
N THR A 223 -3.28 8.73 26.15
CA THR A 223 -3.77 9.96 26.79
C THR A 223 -2.95 11.19 26.37
N GLN A 224 -1.62 11.06 26.32
CA GLN A 224 -0.72 12.12 25.84
C GLN A 224 -0.95 12.43 24.35
N ALA A 225 -1.16 11.39 23.54
CA ALA A 225 -1.50 11.49 22.13
C ALA A 225 -2.75 12.36 21.91
N PHE A 226 -3.86 12.05 22.56
CA PHE A 226 -5.07 12.86 22.48
C PHE A 226 -4.86 14.30 22.97
N SER A 227 -4.22 14.46 24.12
CA SER A 227 -3.94 15.79 24.69
C SER A 227 -3.16 16.69 23.71
N SER A 228 -2.28 16.11 22.90
CA SER A 228 -1.50 16.86 21.90
C SER A 228 -2.33 17.39 20.73
N VAL A 229 -3.44 16.74 20.38
CA VAL A 229 -4.27 17.10 19.21
C VAL A 229 -5.63 17.70 19.54
N GLN A 230 -6.05 17.68 20.81
CA GLN A 230 -7.32 18.25 21.25
C GLN A 230 -7.51 19.71 20.78
N GLY A 231 -6.44 20.51 20.82
CA GLY A 231 -6.48 21.90 20.34
C GLY A 231 -6.81 22.01 18.84
N TRP A 232 -6.23 21.12 18.02
CA TRP A 232 -6.51 21.06 16.59
C TRP A 232 -7.95 20.61 16.31
N MET A 233 -8.43 19.57 17.00
CA MET A 233 -9.82 19.09 16.86
C MET A 233 -10.83 20.17 17.23
N ASN A 234 -10.61 20.87 18.36
CA ASN A 234 -11.46 21.98 18.76
C ASN A 234 -11.42 23.13 17.75
N GLY A 235 -10.24 23.44 17.21
CA GLY A 235 -10.06 24.45 16.15
C GLY A 235 -10.81 24.09 14.87
N LEU A 236 -10.79 22.83 14.45
CA LEU A 236 -11.55 22.34 13.30
C LEU A 236 -13.05 22.57 13.49
N VAL A 237 -13.60 22.15 14.64
CA VAL A 237 -15.03 22.32 14.96
C VAL A 237 -15.42 23.80 14.98
N ALA A 238 -14.62 24.63 15.65
CA ALA A 238 -14.88 26.07 15.72
C ALA A 238 -14.82 26.76 14.36
N LYS A 239 -13.86 26.38 13.50
CA LYS A 239 -13.69 26.96 12.16
C LYS A 239 -14.82 26.60 11.20
N THR A 240 -15.34 25.38 11.29
CA THR A 240 -16.29 24.82 10.32
C THR A 240 -17.75 24.91 10.78
N GLY A 241 -18.00 25.14 12.06
CA GLY A 241 -19.35 25.09 12.64
C GLY A 241 -19.93 23.66 12.63
N LEU A 242 -19.05 22.66 12.69
CA LEU A 242 -19.42 21.25 12.65
C LEU A 242 -20.38 20.86 13.77
N THR A 243 -21.42 20.11 13.42
CA THR A 243 -22.36 19.48 14.36
C THR A 243 -22.66 18.05 13.92
N PRO A 244 -23.14 17.17 14.82
CA PRO A 244 -23.59 15.83 14.42
C PRO A 244 -24.63 15.89 13.30
N GLN A 245 -25.55 16.86 13.36
CA GLN A 245 -26.58 17.03 12.35
C GLN A 245 -26.03 17.49 10.99
N SER A 246 -25.03 18.37 10.96
CA SER A 246 -24.43 18.80 9.69
C SER A 246 -23.69 17.66 9.00
N ILE A 247 -23.04 16.79 9.77
CA ILE A 247 -22.39 15.57 9.26
C ILE A 247 -23.45 14.60 8.70
N PHE A 248 -24.48 14.29 9.50
CA PHE A 248 -25.58 13.42 9.07
C PHE A 248 -26.25 13.91 7.78
N ASN A 249 -26.59 15.21 7.72
CA ASN A 249 -27.19 15.81 6.54
C ASN A 249 -26.28 15.73 5.31
N SER A 250 -24.96 15.79 5.49
CA SER A 250 -24.02 15.66 4.37
C SER A 250 -23.93 14.22 3.87
N ILE A 251 -23.82 13.26 4.78
CA ILE A 251 -23.73 11.83 4.47
C ILE A 251 -25.05 11.29 3.89
N GLY A 252 -26.20 11.75 4.41
CA GLY A 252 -27.53 11.36 3.94
C GLY A 252 -27.81 11.69 2.47
N LYS A 253 -27.03 12.58 1.84
CA LYS A 253 -27.09 12.83 0.39
C LYS A 253 -26.61 11.64 -0.45
N PHE A 254 -25.78 10.79 0.12
CA PHE A 254 -25.15 9.66 -0.57
C PHE A 254 -25.68 8.30 -0.11
N ILE A 255 -26.30 8.25 1.07
CA ILE A 255 -26.81 7.03 1.70
C ILE A 255 -28.26 7.29 2.12
N GLN A 256 -29.20 6.51 1.60
CA GLN A 256 -30.59 6.53 2.09
C GLN A 256 -30.61 5.89 3.48
N VAL A 257 -30.51 6.70 4.52
CA VAL A 257 -30.64 6.25 5.92
C VAL A 257 -32.08 6.49 6.37
N ALA A 258 -32.66 5.54 7.10
CA ALA A 258 -33.97 5.73 7.72
C ALA A 258 -33.91 6.87 8.77
N ASP A 259 -34.98 7.66 8.83
CA ASP A 259 -35.01 8.93 9.56
C ASP A 259 -34.68 8.81 11.07
N ASP A 260 -33.98 9.84 11.56
CA ASP A 260 -33.92 10.32 12.94
C ASP A 260 -33.11 9.58 14.01
N ASN A 261 -32.12 8.75 13.67
CA ASN A 261 -31.21 8.24 14.69
C ASN A 261 -29.72 8.27 14.32
N LEU A 262 -29.05 9.32 14.81
CA LEU A 262 -27.60 9.55 14.68
C LEU A 262 -26.75 8.40 15.23
N ASP A 263 -27.21 7.71 16.26
CA ASP A 263 -26.47 6.59 16.88
C ASP A 263 -26.40 5.39 15.94
N PHE A 264 -27.46 5.12 15.17
CA PHE A 264 -27.44 4.08 14.14
C PHE A 264 -26.55 4.46 12.97
N VAL A 265 -26.49 5.74 12.60
CA VAL A 265 -25.61 6.22 11.54
C VAL A 265 -24.15 6.07 11.94
N ALA A 266 -23.80 6.47 13.17
CA ALA A 266 -22.44 6.31 13.69
C ALA A 266 -22.01 4.85 13.66
N ALA A 267 -22.84 3.95 14.20
CA ALA A 267 -22.54 2.52 14.22
C ALA A 267 -22.53 1.88 12.82
N PHE A 268 -23.36 2.37 11.91
CA PHE A 268 -23.35 1.94 10.52
C PHE A 268 -22.06 2.36 9.80
N LEU A 269 -21.61 3.61 9.96
CA LEU A 269 -20.39 4.10 9.34
C LEU A 269 -19.16 3.37 9.88
N ASP A 270 -19.10 3.15 11.18
CA ASP A 270 -18.06 2.35 11.84
C ASP A 270 -17.92 0.94 11.23
N GLN A 271 -19.03 0.25 10.94
CA GLN A 271 -19.01 -1.11 10.39
C GLN A 271 -18.79 -1.19 8.88
N THR A 272 -19.02 -0.11 8.14
CA THR A 272 -19.05 -0.15 6.67
C THR A 272 -18.05 0.77 5.99
N THR A 273 -17.29 1.53 6.79
CA THR A 273 -16.16 2.31 6.32
C THR A 273 -14.86 1.75 6.84
N ASN A 274 -13.83 1.84 6.01
CA ASN A 274 -12.43 1.53 6.33
C ASN A 274 -11.56 2.75 5.98
N TYR A 275 -12.03 3.93 6.40
CA TYR A 275 -11.44 5.18 5.93
C TYR A 275 -10.02 5.39 6.44
N TYR A 276 -9.65 4.77 7.58
CA TYR A 276 -8.30 4.86 8.14
C TYR A 276 -7.31 4.03 7.31
N GLU A 277 -7.67 2.79 6.95
CA GLU A 277 -6.92 1.95 6.02
C GLU A 277 -6.83 2.59 4.63
N HIS A 278 -7.97 3.00 4.07
CA HIS A 278 -8.06 3.55 2.71
C HIS A 278 -7.16 4.78 2.53
N THR A 279 -7.36 5.79 3.37
CA THR A 279 -6.54 7.02 3.32
C THR A 279 -5.12 6.78 3.84
N GLY A 280 -4.91 5.78 4.71
CA GLY A 280 -3.61 5.31 5.19
C GLY A 280 -2.74 4.82 4.05
N ILE A 281 -3.26 3.89 3.25
CA ILE A 281 -2.58 3.38 2.05
C ILE A 281 -2.27 4.53 1.08
N GLN A 282 -3.23 5.43 0.83
CA GLN A 282 -2.98 6.62 -0.03
C GLN A 282 -1.86 7.53 0.52
N THR A 283 -1.81 7.71 1.84
CA THR A 283 -0.76 8.51 2.51
C THR A 283 0.61 7.86 2.31
N VAL A 284 0.71 6.54 2.54
CA VAL A 284 1.96 5.80 2.36
C VAL A 284 2.38 5.80 0.89
N ALA A 285 1.45 5.54 -0.03
CA ALA A 285 1.72 5.52 -1.46
C ALA A 285 2.30 6.85 -1.94
N ARG A 286 1.68 7.98 -1.59
CA ARG A 286 2.19 9.32 -1.92
C ARG A 286 3.61 9.51 -1.41
N ARG A 287 3.89 9.09 -0.17
CA ARG A 287 5.22 9.25 0.44
C ARG A 287 6.27 8.38 -0.25
N VAL A 288 5.97 7.11 -0.47
CA VAL A 288 6.85 6.16 -1.18
C VAL A 288 7.15 6.65 -2.61
N ILE A 289 6.12 7.13 -3.33
CA ILE A 289 6.28 7.65 -4.69
C ILE A 289 7.20 8.88 -4.71
N LEU A 290 7.05 9.81 -3.77
CA LEU A 290 7.94 10.98 -3.70
C LEU A 290 9.38 10.59 -3.37
N ASP A 291 9.59 9.70 -2.41
CA ASP A 291 10.92 9.17 -2.09
C ASP A 291 11.54 8.44 -3.30
N ALA A 292 10.74 7.64 -4.01
CA ALA A 292 11.18 6.95 -5.23
C ALA A 292 11.52 7.95 -6.35
N TYR A 293 10.73 9.02 -6.47
CA TYR A 293 10.92 10.05 -7.49
C TYR A 293 12.21 10.83 -7.30
N ASP A 294 12.54 11.20 -6.07
CA ASP A 294 13.80 11.88 -5.75
C ASP A 294 15.00 10.96 -6.05
N ALA A 295 14.91 9.67 -5.72
CA ALA A 295 15.96 8.69 -6.01
C ALA A 295 16.16 8.48 -7.53
N VAL A 296 15.07 8.20 -8.26
CA VAL A 296 15.11 7.96 -9.72
C VAL A 296 15.63 9.20 -10.46
N LYS A 297 15.23 10.40 -10.05
CA LYS A 297 15.79 11.64 -10.64
C LYS A 297 17.29 11.78 -10.41
N ALA A 298 17.77 11.46 -9.21
CA ALA A 298 19.20 11.52 -8.89
C ALA A 298 19.99 10.52 -9.74
N GLU A 299 19.47 9.30 -9.91
CA GLU A 299 20.07 8.24 -10.75
C GLU A 299 20.13 8.66 -12.22
N MET A 300 19.03 9.16 -12.78
CA MET A 300 18.97 9.63 -14.17
C MET A 300 19.92 10.81 -14.45
N GLN A 301 20.10 11.71 -13.48
CA GLN A 301 21.09 12.79 -13.60
C GLN A 301 22.52 12.26 -13.62
N GLN A 302 22.82 11.23 -12.82
CA GLN A 302 24.14 10.61 -12.81
C GLN A 302 24.39 9.85 -14.13
N GLU A 303 23.41 9.12 -14.66
CA GLU A 303 23.47 8.47 -15.99
C GLU A 303 23.73 9.46 -17.13
N GLY A 304 23.15 10.67 -17.06
CA GLY A 304 23.40 11.75 -18.03
C GLY A 304 24.79 12.40 -17.92
N VAL A 305 25.42 12.35 -16.74
CA VAL A 305 26.76 12.89 -16.51
C VAL A 305 27.84 11.88 -16.89
N THR A 306 27.68 10.59 -16.59
CA THR A 306 28.65 9.55 -17.01
C THR A 306 28.68 9.32 -18.51
N SER A 307 27.57 9.54 -19.22
CA SER A 307 27.50 9.45 -20.68
C SER A 307 28.12 10.66 -21.41
N SER A 308 28.41 11.76 -20.72
CA SER A 308 29.07 12.96 -21.29
C SER A 308 30.56 13.10 -20.94
N SER A 309 31.10 12.26 -20.06
CA SER A 309 32.52 12.28 -19.65
C SER A 309 33.38 11.12 -20.16
N SER A 310 32.84 10.16 -20.92
CA SER A 310 33.61 9.04 -21.47
C SER A 310 34.09 9.30 -22.90
N SER A 311 35.01 10.25 -23.05
CA SER A 311 35.97 10.21 -24.15
C SER A 311 37.37 9.99 -23.58
N SER A 312 38.00 8.92 -24.06
CA SER A 312 39.37 8.43 -23.79
C SER A 312 39.59 7.55 -22.54
N ALA A 313 39.52 6.23 -22.75
CA ALA A 313 40.60 5.30 -22.39
C ALA A 313 40.40 3.94 -23.09
N SER A 314 41.38 3.57 -23.94
CA SER A 314 41.52 2.23 -24.50
C SER A 314 42.18 1.27 -23.50
N GLY A 315 41.81 -0.01 -23.60
CA GLY A 315 42.49 -1.17 -23.00
C GLY A 315 41.58 -1.89 -22.00
N THR A 316 41.27 -3.17 -22.09
CA THR A 316 41.78 -4.29 -22.89
C THR A 316 40.69 -5.36 -22.86
N SER A 317 40.45 -6.03 -23.99
CA SER A 317 39.48 -7.11 -24.13
C SER A 317 39.83 -8.30 -23.23
N GLU A 318 38.97 -8.59 -22.24
CA GLU A 318 38.82 -9.94 -21.70
C GLU A 318 37.51 -10.52 -22.25
N THR A 319 37.63 -11.69 -22.85
CA THR A 319 36.64 -12.37 -23.69
C THR A 319 35.56 -13.04 -22.85
N GLY A 320 34.58 -12.28 -22.38
CA GLY A 320 33.27 -12.78 -21.96
C GLY A 320 32.19 -12.31 -22.95
N SER A 321 31.17 -13.13 -23.20
CA SER A 321 30.07 -12.80 -24.12
C SER A 321 29.19 -11.63 -23.61
N TYR A 322 29.31 -11.29 -22.33
CA TYR A 322 28.54 -10.23 -21.69
C TYR A 322 29.42 -9.22 -20.95
N ALA A 323 28.98 -7.96 -20.89
CA ALA A 323 29.76 -6.86 -20.32
C ALA A 323 29.26 -6.41 -18.94
N VAL A 324 30.16 -5.86 -18.11
CA VAL A 324 29.77 -5.20 -16.85
C VAL A 324 28.77 -4.08 -17.14
N GLY A 325 27.67 -4.05 -16.38
CA GLY A 325 26.56 -3.13 -16.53
C GLY A 325 25.46 -3.61 -17.49
N GLN A 326 25.66 -4.73 -18.20
CA GLN A 326 24.64 -5.32 -19.06
C GLN A 326 23.55 -5.98 -18.21
N THR A 327 22.29 -5.75 -18.56
CA THR A 327 21.15 -6.49 -18.03
C THR A 327 21.00 -7.81 -18.79
N VAL A 328 20.90 -8.89 -18.05
CA VAL A 328 20.80 -10.27 -18.50
C VAL A 328 19.66 -10.95 -17.74
N GLU A 329 19.32 -12.16 -18.14
CA GLU A 329 18.54 -13.07 -17.33
C GLU A 329 19.45 -14.20 -16.88
N VAL A 330 19.30 -14.62 -15.63
CA VAL A 330 20.11 -15.63 -14.96
C VAL A 330 19.21 -16.78 -14.52
N TRP A 331 19.60 -18.01 -14.83
CA TRP A 331 18.84 -19.21 -14.52
C TRP A 331 19.00 -19.60 -13.06
N ASP A 332 17.90 -19.81 -12.36
CA ASP A 332 17.88 -20.43 -11.04
C ASP A 332 17.45 -21.90 -11.18
N GLY A 333 18.32 -22.81 -10.73
CA GLY A 333 18.09 -24.25 -10.83
C GLY A 333 17.17 -24.84 -9.76
N GLU A 334 16.91 -24.12 -8.66
CA GLU A 334 15.98 -24.54 -7.60
C GLU A 334 14.54 -24.18 -7.94
N ASP A 335 14.33 -22.96 -8.47
CA ASP A 335 13.03 -22.45 -8.88
C ASP A 335 12.66 -22.80 -10.33
N GLU A 336 13.61 -23.34 -11.09
CA GLU A 336 13.47 -23.61 -12.52
C GLU A 336 12.92 -22.41 -13.31
N ASP A 337 13.43 -21.21 -13.00
CA ASP A 337 13.02 -19.94 -13.61
C ASP A 337 14.20 -19.02 -13.93
N TRP A 338 13.97 -18.01 -14.79
CA TRP A 338 14.96 -16.99 -15.15
C TRP A 338 14.69 -15.68 -14.42
N TYR A 339 15.67 -15.23 -13.65
CA TYR A 339 15.60 -13.96 -12.94
C TYR A 339 16.40 -12.89 -13.66
N GLN A 340 15.79 -11.72 -13.82
CA GLN A 340 16.48 -10.58 -14.42
C GLN A 340 17.62 -10.15 -13.48
N ALA A 341 18.82 -9.96 -14.02
CA ALA A 341 19.96 -9.52 -13.25
C ALA A 341 20.83 -8.53 -14.03
N THR A 342 21.70 -7.82 -13.32
CA THR A 342 22.71 -6.94 -13.92
C THR A 342 24.10 -7.47 -13.62
N ILE A 343 24.95 -7.56 -14.64
CA ILE A 343 26.34 -7.98 -14.46
C ILE A 343 27.11 -6.88 -13.74
N GLN A 344 27.60 -7.16 -12.54
CA GLN A 344 28.44 -6.25 -11.77
C GLN A 344 29.94 -6.49 -12.00
N LYS A 345 30.35 -7.74 -12.23
CA LYS A 345 31.75 -8.10 -12.49
C LYS A 345 31.83 -9.25 -13.50
N VAL A 346 32.92 -9.28 -14.25
CA VAL A 346 33.22 -10.36 -15.21
C VAL A 346 34.56 -10.97 -14.80
N LYS A 347 34.62 -12.30 -14.76
CA LYS A 347 35.87 -13.05 -14.52
C LYS A 347 35.88 -14.26 -15.43
N ALA A 348 36.62 -14.18 -16.55
CA ALA A 348 36.64 -15.20 -17.59
C ALA A 348 35.22 -15.51 -18.13
N LYS A 349 34.67 -16.70 -17.82
CA LYS A 349 33.33 -17.17 -18.21
C LYS A 349 32.31 -17.15 -17.05
N GLU A 350 32.67 -16.55 -15.93
CA GLU A 350 31.79 -16.35 -14.77
C GLU A 350 31.38 -14.87 -14.68
N TYR A 351 30.13 -14.63 -14.27
CA TYR A 351 29.53 -13.31 -14.14
C TYR A 351 29.04 -13.11 -12.71
N TYR A 352 29.49 -12.04 -12.04
CA TYR A 352 28.92 -11.64 -10.76
C TYR A 352 27.68 -10.81 -11.04
N VAL A 353 26.51 -11.30 -10.64
CA VAL A 353 25.21 -10.75 -11.02
C VAL A 353 24.48 -10.19 -9.81
N HIS A 354 23.67 -9.16 -10.06
CA HIS A 354 22.73 -8.62 -9.08
C HIS A 354 21.32 -8.78 -9.61
N TYR A 355 20.51 -9.58 -8.93
CA TYR A 355 19.14 -9.85 -9.30
C TYR A 355 18.27 -8.60 -9.09
N VAL A 356 17.59 -8.18 -10.17
CA VAL A 356 16.71 -7.01 -10.18
C VAL A 356 15.52 -7.26 -9.26
N GLY A 357 15.35 -6.41 -8.26
CA GLY A 357 14.28 -6.54 -7.26
C GLY A 357 14.66 -7.32 -6.01
N TYR A 358 15.88 -7.86 -5.95
CA TYR A 358 16.40 -8.63 -4.81
C TYR A 358 17.52 -7.86 -4.08
N GLY A 359 17.88 -8.30 -2.88
CA GLY A 359 18.90 -7.65 -2.07
C GLY A 359 20.30 -8.05 -2.52
N SER A 360 21.33 -7.28 -2.13
CA SER A 360 22.73 -7.68 -2.42
C SER A 360 23.19 -8.92 -1.65
N SER A 361 22.35 -9.48 -0.77
CA SER A 361 22.55 -10.78 -0.14
C SER A 361 22.42 -11.94 -1.13
N ASP A 362 21.71 -11.70 -2.23
CA ASP A 362 21.39 -12.67 -3.27
C ASP A 362 22.35 -12.54 -4.48
N ASP A 363 23.29 -11.58 -4.43
CA ASP A 363 24.30 -11.39 -5.48
C ASP A 363 25.30 -12.54 -5.49
N GLU A 364 25.41 -13.23 -6.63
CA GLU A 364 26.24 -14.41 -6.77
C GLU A 364 27.06 -14.43 -8.06
N TRP A 365 28.00 -15.38 -8.14
CA TRP A 365 28.70 -15.69 -9.38
C TRP A 365 27.97 -16.80 -10.11
N VAL A 366 27.63 -16.57 -11.37
CA VAL A 366 26.97 -17.54 -12.25
C VAL A 366 27.81 -17.83 -13.48
N ASP A 367 27.70 -19.04 -14.00
CA ASP A 367 28.42 -19.50 -15.19
C ASP A 367 27.78 -18.94 -16.48
N GLU A 368 28.55 -18.81 -17.55
CA GLU A 368 28.08 -18.32 -18.85
C GLU A 368 26.87 -19.07 -19.42
N ASP A 369 26.76 -20.37 -19.11
CA ASP A 369 25.68 -21.22 -19.58
C ASP A 369 24.34 -20.92 -18.87
N ASP A 370 24.39 -20.30 -17.68
CA ASP A 370 23.23 -19.87 -16.90
C ASP A 370 22.88 -18.40 -17.12
N VAL A 371 23.48 -17.73 -18.12
CA VAL A 371 23.28 -16.31 -18.40
C VAL A 371 22.87 -16.12 -19.86
N ARG A 372 21.77 -15.39 -20.07
CA ARG A 372 21.31 -15.01 -21.42
C ARG A 372 21.07 -13.50 -21.56
N SER A 373 21.36 -12.97 -22.74
CA SER A 373 20.96 -11.63 -23.14
C SER A 373 19.49 -11.60 -23.56
N ARG A 374 18.73 -10.63 -23.05
CA ARG A 374 17.38 -10.33 -23.53
C ARG A 374 17.48 -9.47 -24.79
N ASP A 375 17.35 -10.08 -25.97
CA ASP A 375 17.30 -9.32 -27.22
C ASP A 375 15.88 -8.76 -27.43
N LEU A 376 15.63 -7.56 -26.92
CA LEU A 376 14.35 -6.84 -27.06
C LEU A 376 14.11 -6.28 -28.47
N ALA A 377 14.92 -6.68 -29.47
CA ALA A 377 14.83 -6.10 -30.80
C ALA A 377 13.54 -6.48 -31.57
N THR A 378 12.91 -7.61 -31.24
CA THR A 378 11.64 -8.05 -31.86
C THR A 378 10.84 -8.95 -30.92
N THR A 379 9.96 -8.36 -30.10
CA THR A 379 8.84 -9.09 -29.50
C THR A 379 7.63 -9.03 -30.44
N ASP A 380 6.76 -10.04 -30.38
CA ASP A 380 5.45 -9.94 -31.00
C ASP A 380 4.50 -9.05 -30.18
N ASP A 381 3.24 -8.93 -30.62
CA ASP A 381 2.22 -8.09 -29.98
C ASP A 381 1.86 -8.58 -28.56
N ASN A 382 2.22 -9.81 -28.19
CA ASN A 382 2.01 -10.41 -26.88
C ASN A 382 3.25 -10.32 -25.96
N GLY A 383 4.36 -9.78 -26.47
CA GLY A 383 5.58 -9.58 -25.70
C GLY A 383 6.54 -10.76 -25.72
N TYR A 384 6.29 -11.78 -26.55
CA TYR A 384 7.17 -12.96 -26.68
C TYR A 384 8.24 -12.75 -27.75
N ALA A 385 9.43 -13.33 -27.56
CA ALA A 385 10.56 -13.25 -28.49
C ALA A 385 11.17 -14.62 -28.81
N VAL A 386 11.72 -14.78 -30.02
CA VAL A 386 12.51 -15.97 -30.38
C VAL A 386 13.75 -16.04 -29.48
N GLY A 387 13.96 -17.21 -28.87
CA GLY A 387 15.00 -17.46 -27.86
C GLY A 387 14.53 -17.30 -26.42
N GLN A 388 13.30 -16.82 -26.18
CA GLN A 388 12.72 -16.73 -24.85
C GLN A 388 12.39 -18.12 -24.30
N LYS A 389 12.74 -18.37 -23.03
CA LYS A 389 12.24 -19.54 -22.28
C LYS A 389 10.91 -19.16 -21.65
N VAL A 390 9.95 -20.05 -21.78
CA VAL A 390 8.54 -19.92 -21.39
C VAL A 390 8.12 -21.18 -20.65
N LYS A 391 6.98 -21.13 -19.98
CA LYS A 391 6.26 -22.34 -19.56
C LYS A 391 5.18 -22.64 -20.59
N VAL A 392 5.02 -23.91 -20.94
CA VAL A 392 4.00 -24.40 -21.88
C VAL A 392 3.10 -25.40 -21.16
N TRP A 393 1.79 -25.24 -21.26
CA TRP A 393 0.81 -26.09 -20.61
C TRP A 393 0.55 -27.36 -21.43
N ASP A 394 0.63 -28.54 -20.80
CA ASP A 394 0.26 -29.82 -21.40
C ASP A 394 -1.10 -30.28 -20.86
N ASP A 395 -2.07 -30.45 -21.75
CA ASP A 395 -3.43 -30.86 -21.39
C ASP A 395 -3.58 -32.35 -21.03
N ASP A 396 -2.68 -33.21 -21.53
CA ASP A 396 -2.72 -34.66 -21.27
C ASP A 396 -2.15 -34.99 -19.89
N GLU A 397 -1.13 -34.23 -19.46
CA GLU A 397 -0.46 -34.41 -18.17
C GLU A 397 -0.89 -33.39 -17.10
N GLU A 398 -1.66 -32.35 -17.47
CA GLU A 398 -2.12 -31.25 -16.61
C GLU A 398 -0.97 -30.53 -15.87
N GLU A 399 0.19 -30.40 -16.52
CA GLU A 399 1.42 -29.83 -15.97
C GLU A 399 2.07 -28.79 -16.91
N TRP A 400 2.90 -27.92 -16.34
CA TRP A 400 3.65 -26.89 -17.08
C TRP A 400 5.07 -27.35 -17.38
N TYR A 401 5.43 -27.35 -18.66
CA TYR A 401 6.74 -27.73 -19.16
C TYR A 401 7.59 -26.53 -19.54
N SER A 402 8.88 -26.58 -19.20
CA SER A 402 9.83 -25.52 -19.56
C SER A 402 10.24 -25.64 -21.03
N ALA A 403 10.05 -24.60 -21.85
CA ALA A 403 10.40 -24.65 -23.27
C ALA A 403 11.05 -23.35 -23.77
N ILE A 404 11.70 -23.39 -24.94
CA ILE A 404 12.31 -22.23 -25.61
C ILE A 404 11.59 -21.94 -26.92
N ILE A 405 11.17 -20.71 -27.14
CA ILE A 405 10.61 -20.27 -28.43
C ILE A 405 11.70 -20.29 -29.50
N LYS A 406 11.53 -21.12 -30.52
CA LYS A 406 12.42 -21.25 -31.68
C LYS A 406 11.94 -20.44 -32.88
N GLU A 407 10.64 -20.24 -33.03
CA GLU A 407 10.05 -19.43 -34.11
C GLU A 407 8.71 -18.80 -33.66
N ILE A 408 8.37 -17.62 -34.17
CA ILE A 408 7.07 -16.96 -33.90
C ILE A 408 6.35 -16.73 -35.22
N ARG A 409 5.06 -17.11 -35.28
CA ARG A 409 4.17 -16.82 -36.40
C ARG A 409 2.84 -16.28 -35.90
N ARG A 410 2.70 -14.95 -35.94
CA ARG A 410 1.52 -14.22 -35.47
C ARG A 410 1.26 -14.46 -33.97
N ASN A 411 0.47 -15.47 -33.62
CA ASN A 411 -0.01 -15.76 -32.26
C ASN A 411 0.25 -17.23 -31.88
N GLN A 412 1.19 -17.86 -32.60
CA GLN A 412 1.63 -19.23 -32.37
C GLN A 412 3.15 -19.24 -32.25
N TYR A 413 3.64 -20.11 -31.37
CA TYR A 413 5.03 -20.18 -30.94
C TYR A 413 5.54 -21.59 -31.18
N TYR A 414 6.57 -21.73 -32.02
CA TYR A 414 7.26 -23.01 -32.16
C TYR A 414 8.23 -23.13 -31.00
N ILE A 415 8.06 -24.14 -30.16
CA ILE A 415 8.78 -24.30 -28.90
C ILE A 415 9.62 -25.58 -28.91
N HIS A 416 10.71 -25.54 -28.15
CA HIS A 416 11.54 -26.72 -27.85
C HIS A 416 11.53 -26.96 -26.35
N TYR A 417 11.01 -28.11 -25.93
CA TYR A 417 10.96 -28.50 -24.53
C TYR A 417 12.37 -28.79 -23.98
N ILE A 418 12.69 -28.17 -22.85
CA ILE A 418 14.03 -28.27 -22.27
C ILE A 418 14.18 -29.61 -21.57
N GLY A 419 15.22 -30.35 -21.95
CA GLY A 419 15.49 -31.70 -21.45
C GLY A 419 14.87 -32.80 -22.32
N TYR A 420 14.19 -32.42 -23.41
CA TYR A 420 13.54 -33.32 -24.37
C TYR A 420 14.23 -33.26 -25.73
N ASP A 421 13.90 -34.20 -26.61
CA ASP A 421 14.50 -34.29 -27.95
C ASP A 421 13.77 -33.35 -28.93
N GLU A 422 14.42 -32.95 -30.03
CA GLU A 422 13.79 -32.08 -31.05
C GLU A 422 12.56 -32.72 -31.72
N SER A 423 12.37 -34.04 -31.57
CA SER A 423 11.15 -34.72 -32.00
C SER A 423 9.90 -34.36 -31.19
N ASP A 424 10.06 -33.74 -30.02
CA ASP A 424 8.99 -33.25 -29.15
C ASP A 424 8.67 -31.76 -29.39
N ASP A 425 9.40 -31.09 -30.30
CA ASP A 425 9.15 -29.68 -30.64
C ASP A 425 7.80 -29.51 -31.34
N GLU A 426 7.02 -28.52 -30.91
CA GLU A 426 5.69 -28.28 -31.46
C GLU A 426 5.31 -26.80 -31.54
N TRP A 427 4.16 -26.53 -32.18
CA TRP A 427 3.55 -25.20 -32.21
C TRP A 427 2.49 -25.12 -31.13
N VAL A 428 2.60 -24.12 -30.26
CA VAL A 428 1.62 -23.84 -29.21
C VAL A 428 0.97 -22.48 -29.38
N ASP A 429 -0.25 -22.34 -28.91
CA ASP A 429 -1.01 -21.10 -28.97
C ASP A 429 -0.70 -20.20 -27.76
N ASN A 430 -1.07 -18.92 -27.85
CA ASN A 430 -0.84 -17.95 -26.77
C ASN A 430 -1.52 -18.28 -25.44
N ASP A 431 -2.59 -19.08 -25.48
CA ASP A 431 -3.32 -19.45 -24.27
C ASP A 431 -2.58 -20.55 -23.47
N ASP A 432 -1.63 -21.24 -24.12
CA ASP A 432 -0.90 -22.38 -23.57
C ASP A 432 0.54 -22.02 -23.18
N ILE A 433 0.92 -20.75 -23.24
CA ILE A 433 2.30 -20.27 -23.02
C ILE A 433 2.31 -19.13 -21.97
N SER A 434 3.25 -19.17 -21.03
CA SER A 434 3.41 -18.17 -19.96
C SER A 434 4.85 -17.70 -19.80
#